data_AF-A0A7Y3D9W8-F1
#
_entry.id   AF-A0A7Y3D9W8-F1
#
_cell.length_a   1.000
_cell.length_b   1.000
_cell.length_c   1.000
_cell.angle_alpha   90.00
_cell.angle_beta   90.00
_cell.angle_gamma   90.00
#
_symmetry.space_group_name_H-M   'P 1'
#
loop_
_entity.id
_entity.type
_entity.pdbx_description
1 polymer ?
#
loop_
_entity_poly.entity_id
_entity_poly.type
_entity_poly.pdbx_seq_one_letter_code
_entity_poly.pdbx_strand_id
1 'polypeptide(L)'
;LESRYEGFGSFRDYARAMQSLGARFVVVQRRAIVGTIDPWTLEAGTLRDPGALSPRARDYAGEPALLPASRTVRRRHGNRAEVMMLVPRRIDAALFGGIARALEARGREPAAYRQIQARYERGPGGALRLRVEKAIRKDGREEPLPLLFDLHSLARA
;
A
#
# COMPACT_ATOMS: atom_id res chain seq x y z
N LEU A 1 1.73 -2.53 -9.24
CA LEU A 1 0.36 -2.68 -8.72
C LEU A 1 -0.21 -1.29 -8.52
N GLU A 2 -1.16 -0.90 -9.35
CA GLU A 2 -1.94 0.32 -9.15
C GLU A 2 -3.24 -0.07 -8.47
N SER A 3 -3.61 0.62 -7.39
CA SER A 3 -4.87 0.31 -6.73
C SER A 3 -5.53 1.49 -6.06
N ARG A 4 -6.85 1.45 -6.13
CA ARG A 4 -7.74 2.51 -5.68
C ARG A 4 -8.45 2.10 -4.41
N TYR A 5 -8.68 3.06 -3.52
CA TYR A 5 -9.38 2.83 -2.25
C TYR A 5 -10.84 3.27 -2.27
N GLU A 6 -11.43 3.53 -3.44
CA GLU A 6 -12.83 3.94 -3.64
C GLU A 6 -13.88 2.98 -3.02
N GLY A 7 -13.49 1.77 -2.58
CA GLY A 7 -14.33 0.93 -1.72
C GLY A 7 -14.44 1.41 -0.27
N PHE A 8 -13.79 2.51 0.09
CA PHE A 8 -13.80 3.16 1.39
C PHE A 8 -14.44 4.54 1.28
N GLY A 9 -15.21 4.95 2.30
CA GLY A 9 -15.85 6.27 2.35
C GLY A 9 -14.86 7.43 2.46
N SER A 10 -13.62 7.16 2.88
CA SER A 10 -12.55 8.16 2.94
C SER A 10 -11.16 7.50 2.91
N PHE A 11 -10.14 8.27 2.55
CA PHE A 11 -8.74 7.84 2.71
C PHE A 11 -8.42 7.50 4.17
N ARG A 12 -8.96 8.26 5.14
CA ARG A 12 -8.74 8.03 6.56
C ARG A 12 -9.21 6.64 6.99
N ASP A 13 -10.37 6.21 6.51
CA ASP A 13 -10.91 4.88 6.84
C ASP A 13 -10.08 3.76 6.24
N TYR A 14 -9.63 3.94 4.99
CA TYR A 14 -8.70 3.04 4.33
C TYR A 14 -7.37 2.95 5.10
N ALA A 15 -6.79 4.08 5.43
CA ALA A 15 -5.51 4.18 6.13
C ALA A 15 -5.58 3.52 7.51
N ARG A 16 -6.66 3.74 8.27
CA ARG A 16 -6.89 3.05 9.55
C ARG A 16 -6.99 1.53 9.39
N ALA A 17 -7.69 1.05 8.36
CA ALA A 17 -7.77 -0.38 8.07
C ALA A 17 -6.41 -0.97 7.65
N MET A 18 -5.56 -0.21 6.95
CA MET A 18 -4.19 -0.64 6.65
C MET A 18 -3.32 -0.62 7.92
N GLN A 19 -3.47 0.36 8.79
CA GLN A 19 -2.71 0.46 10.05
C GLN A 19 -3.02 -0.72 10.99
N SER A 20 -4.27 -1.20 11.04
CA SER A 20 -4.65 -2.40 11.82
C SER A 20 -4.00 -3.69 11.30
N LEU A 21 -3.61 -3.72 10.03
CA LEU A 21 -2.81 -4.81 9.45
C LEU A 21 -1.31 -4.68 9.72
N GLY A 22 -0.87 -3.58 10.33
CA GLY A 22 0.53 -3.30 10.60
C GLY A 22 1.17 -2.29 9.65
N ALA A 23 0.41 -1.65 8.75
CA ALA A 23 0.95 -0.55 7.96
C ALA A 23 1.34 0.62 8.88
N ARG A 24 2.34 1.40 8.46
CA ARG A 24 2.85 2.54 9.22
C ARG A 24 3.06 3.72 8.30
N PHE A 25 2.68 4.90 8.78
CA PHE A 25 3.08 6.16 8.18
C PHE A 25 4.48 6.51 8.68
N VAL A 26 5.41 6.60 7.73
CA VAL A 26 6.81 6.87 7.97
C VAL A 26 7.18 8.23 7.41
N VAL A 27 8.22 8.82 8.00
CA VAL A 27 8.85 10.02 7.48
C VAL A 27 10.08 9.61 6.68
N VAL A 28 10.11 9.97 5.40
CA VAL A 28 11.25 9.70 4.52
C VAL A 28 11.96 11.01 4.19
N GLN A 29 13.28 10.99 4.30
CA GLN A 29 14.15 12.10 3.93
C GLN A 29 15.34 11.53 3.15
N ARG A 30 15.59 12.04 1.93
CA ARG A 30 16.73 11.59 1.08
C ARG A 30 16.84 10.06 0.95
N ARG A 31 15.69 9.37 0.79
CA ARG A 31 15.55 7.91 0.68
C ARG A 31 15.82 7.12 1.98
N ALA A 32 15.99 7.78 3.11
CA ALA A 32 16.09 7.16 4.43
C ALA A 32 14.81 7.37 5.23
N ILE A 33 14.39 6.34 5.96
CA ILE A 33 13.32 6.48 6.95
C ILE A 33 13.93 7.12 8.20
N VAL A 34 13.43 8.30 8.58
CA VAL A 34 13.95 9.07 9.73
C VAL A 34 13.00 9.05 10.94
N GLY A 35 11.83 8.43 10.81
CA GLY A 35 10.88 8.27 11.91
C GLY A 35 9.50 7.83 11.44
N THR A 36 8.53 7.90 12.34
CA THR A 36 7.10 7.70 12.06
C THR A 36 6.32 8.95 12.39
N ILE A 37 5.11 9.04 11.83
CA ILE A 37 4.14 10.07 12.20
C ILE A 37 2.75 9.44 12.25
N ASP A 38 1.95 9.75 13.27
CA ASP A 38 0.51 9.55 13.18
C ASP A 38 -0.08 10.74 12.40
N PRO A 39 -0.68 10.53 11.21
CA PRO A 39 -1.13 11.64 10.38
C PRO A 39 -2.37 12.36 10.95
N TRP A 40 -3.00 11.82 11.99
CA TRP A 40 -4.21 12.35 12.61
C TRP A 40 -3.90 13.13 13.89
N THR A 41 -2.96 12.65 14.72
CA THR A 41 -2.52 13.34 15.94
C THR A 41 -1.27 14.19 15.72
N LEU A 42 -0.56 13.99 14.61
CA LEU A 42 0.72 14.64 14.25
C LEU A 42 1.88 14.31 15.21
N GLU A 43 1.69 13.29 16.05
CA GLU A 43 2.70 12.77 16.95
C GLU A 43 3.79 12.05 16.15
N ALA A 44 5.03 12.39 16.43
CA ALA A 44 6.19 11.73 15.84
C ALA A 44 6.62 10.55 16.72
N GLY A 45 7.18 9.52 16.08
CA GLY A 45 7.74 8.37 16.77
C GLY A 45 8.96 7.79 16.07
N THR A 46 9.49 6.73 16.66
CA THR A 46 10.62 5.97 16.12
C THR A 46 10.14 4.66 15.50
N LEU A 47 10.69 4.29 14.34
CA LEU A 47 10.44 3.00 13.73
C LEU A 47 11.45 1.97 14.25
N ARG A 48 11.00 0.99 15.03
CA ARG A 48 11.89 -0.01 15.66
C ARG A 48 12.39 -1.08 14.69
N ASP A 49 11.54 -1.51 13.77
CA ASP A 49 11.86 -2.57 12.80
C ASP A 49 11.43 -2.14 11.38
N PRO A 50 12.29 -1.39 10.66
CA PRO A 50 12.03 -1.05 9.27
C PRO A 50 12.07 -2.27 8.33
N GLY A 51 12.74 -3.36 8.71
CA GLY A 51 12.91 -4.56 7.88
C GLY A 51 11.62 -5.39 7.71
N ALA A 52 10.70 -5.29 8.67
CA ALA A 52 9.37 -5.88 8.60
C ALA A 52 8.41 -5.18 7.63
N LEU A 53 8.76 -3.97 7.19
CA LEU A 53 7.96 -3.19 6.24
C LEU A 53 8.49 -3.37 4.82
N SER A 54 7.58 -3.33 3.85
CA SER A 54 7.97 -3.35 2.45
C SER A 54 8.67 -2.04 2.08
N PRO A 55 9.78 -2.09 1.34
CA PRO A 55 10.39 -0.89 0.76
C PRO A 55 9.53 -0.31 -0.37
N ARG A 56 8.52 -1.05 -0.85
CA ARG A 56 7.57 -0.58 -1.85
C ARG A 56 6.56 0.32 -1.18
N ALA A 57 6.92 1.59 -1.11
CA ALA A 57 6.06 2.63 -0.60
C ALA A 57 4.93 2.93 -1.58
N ARG A 58 3.77 3.28 -1.04
CA ARG A 58 2.70 3.88 -1.82
C ARG A 58 2.81 5.39 -1.70
N ASP A 59 2.87 6.04 -2.86
CA ASP A 59 2.86 7.49 -2.93
C ASP A 59 1.44 8.01 -2.68
N TYR A 60 1.32 8.83 -1.65
CA TYR A 60 0.10 9.56 -1.30
C TYR A 60 0.38 11.06 -1.18
N ALA A 61 1.42 11.57 -1.87
CA ALA A 61 1.84 12.96 -1.78
C ALA A 61 0.72 13.96 -2.16
N GLY A 62 -0.24 13.53 -2.99
CA GLY A 62 -1.42 14.33 -3.38
C GLY A 62 -2.64 14.16 -2.49
N GLU A 63 -2.61 13.31 -1.46
CA GLU A 63 -3.76 13.01 -0.61
C GLU A 63 -4.08 14.18 0.34
N PRO A 64 -5.25 14.84 0.21
CA PRO A 64 -5.58 16.01 1.04
C PRO A 64 -5.55 15.72 2.54
N ALA A 65 -5.94 14.51 2.95
CA ALA A 65 -5.94 14.08 4.34
C ALA A 65 -4.53 14.03 4.96
N LEU A 66 -3.47 13.93 4.15
CA LEU A 66 -2.08 13.89 4.62
C LEU A 66 -1.38 15.26 4.60
N LEU A 67 -2.03 16.32 4.12
CA LEU A 67 -1.43 17.66 4.04
C LEU A 67 -0.97 18.20 5.41
N PRO A 68 -1.75 18.08 6.51
CA PRO A 68 -1.30 18.55 7.82
C PRO A 68 -0.05 17.83 8.33
N ALA A 69 0.00 16.51 8.17
CA ALA A 69 1.15 15.67 8.51
C ALA A 69 2.38 16.04 7.67
N SER A 70 2.20 16.20 6.36
CA SER A 70 3.26 16.58 5.43
C SER A 70 3.86 17.95 5.76
N ARG A 71 3.03 18.95 6.06
CA ARG A 71 3.50 20.28 6.49
C ARG A 71 4.29 20.18 7.80
N THR A 72 3.81 19.40 8.76
CA THR A 72 4.48 19.22 10.06
C THR A 72 5.83 18.54 9.91
N VAL A 73 5.90 17.50 9.09
CA VAL A 73 7.13 16.80 8.76
C VAL A 73 8.12 17.69 8.03
N ARG A 74 7.69 18.49 7.05
CA ARG A 74 8.56 19.43 6.34
C ARG A 74 9.11 20.54 7.26
N ARG A 75 8.35 21.00 8.24
CA ARG A 75 8.86 21.94 9.27
C ARG A 75 9.93 21.30 10.16
N ARG A 76 9.78 20.02 10.53
CA ARG A 76 10.71 19.33 11.45
C ARG A 76 11.96 18.78 10.75
N HIS A 77 11.82 18.28 9.54
CA HIS A 77 12.85 17.53 8.82
C HIS A 77 13.24 18.18 7.47
N GLY A 78 12.80 19.41 7.23
CA GLY A 78 13.10 20.19 6.03
C GLY A 78 12.19 19.90 4.84
N ASN A 79 12.23 20.79 3.84
CA ASN A 79 11.28 20.82 2.72
C ASN A 79 11.25 19.56 1.85
N ARG A 80 12.28 18.70 1.91
CA ARG A 80 12.34 17.43 1.16
C ARG A 80 11.85 16.22 1.95
N ALA A 81 11.31 16.42 3.16
CA ALA A 81 10.75 15.33 3.93
C ALA A 81 9.32 15.00 3.46
N GLU A 82 9.02 13.70 3.42
CA GLU A 82 7.78 13.16 2.86
C GLU A 82 7.12 12.19 3.84
N VAL A 83 5.80 12.12 3.78
CA VAL A 83 5.00 11.13 4.52
C VAL A 83 4.65 10.02 3.55
N MET A 84 5.05 8.80 3.87
CA MET A 84 4.73 7.61 3.09
C MET A 84 4.02 6.58 3.96
N MET A 85 3.12 5.79 3.38
CA MET A 85 2.60 4.61 4.06
C MET A 85 3.36 3.39 3.57
N LEU A 86 4.05 2.70 4.49
CA LEU A 86 4.64 1.40 4.24
C LEU A 86 3.72 0.31 4.77
N VAL A 87 3.67 -0.80 4.05
CA VAL A 87 2.85 -1.97 4.37
C VAL A 87 3.74 -3.11 4.87
N PRO A 88 3.23 -4.05 5.68
CA PRO A 88 4.00 -5.23 6.10
C PRO A 88 4.56 -6.00 4.90
N ARG A 89 5.86 -6.34 4.97
CA ARG A 89 6.58 -7.04 3.90
C ARG A 89 5.95 -8.37 3.53
N ARG A 90 5.40 -9.11 4.51
CA ARG A 90 4.70 -10.38 4.27
C ARG A 90 3.45 -10.23 3.40
N ILE A 91 2.63 -9.19 3.66
CA ILE A 91 1.41 -8.93 2.89
C ILE A 91 1.81 -8.62 1.45
N ASP A 92 2.81 -7.75 1.29
CA ASP A 92 3.30 -7.34 -0.01
C ASP A 92 3.98 -8.48 -0.78
N ALA A 93 4.72 -9.37 -0.12
CA ALA A 93 5.28 -10.57 -0.74
C ALA A 93 4.16 -11.55 -1.17
N ALA A 94 3.18 -11.79 -0.31
CA ALA A 94 2.08 -12.70 -0.59
C ALA A 94 1.18 -12.21 -1.74
N LEU A 95 0.91 -10.91 -1.82
CA LEU A 95 0.17 -10.31 -2.93
C LEU A 95 0.87 -10.56 -4.27
N PHE A 96 2.16 -10.24 -4.36
CA PHE A 96 2.90 -10.35 -5.60
C PHE A 96 3.14 -11.80 -5.99
N GLY A 97 3.49 -12.66 -5.03
CA GLY A 97 3.61 -14.10 -5.27
C GLY A 97 2.28 -14.77 -5.62
N GLY A 98 1.16 -14.29 -5.08
CA GLY A 98 -0.18 -14.74 -5.46
C GLY A 98 -0.56 -14.34 -6.88
N ILE A 99 -0.30 -13.09 -7.26
CA ILE A 99 -0.52 -12.60 -8.63
C ILE A 99 0.36 -13.35 -9.64
N ALA A 100 1.65 -13.54 -9.34
CA ALA A 100 2.57 -14.25 -10.23
C ALA A 100 2.11 -15.69 -10.48
N ARG A 101 1.81 -16.45 -9.41
CA ARG A 101 1.26 -17.82 -9.52
C ARG A 101 -0.04 -17.87 -10.33
N ALA A 102 -0.90 -16.88 -10.15
CA ALA A 102 -2.16 -16.81 -10.89
C ALA A 102 -1.97 -16.52 -12.39
N LEU A 103 -0.93 -15.78 -12.77
CA LEU A 103 -0.55 -15.57 -14.17
C LEU A 103 0.08 -16.83 -14.77
N GLU A 104 1.02 -17.46 -14.05
CA GLU A 104 1.66 -18.70 -14.46
C GLU A 104 0.66 -19.84 -14.69
N ALA A 105 -0.32 -19.99 -13.79
CA ALA A 105 -1.40 -20.97 -13.94
C ALA A 105 -2.27 -20.76 -15.19
N ARG A 106 -2.27 -19.55 -15.77
CA ARG A 106 -2.95 -19.21 -17.03
C ARG A 106 -2.02 -19.31 -18.24
N GLY A 107 -0.81 -19.85 -18.09
CA GLY A 107 0.20 -19.91 -19.14
C GLY A 107 0.74 -18.52 -19.52
N ARG A 108 0.72 -17.56 -18.59
CA ARG A 108 1.17 -16.19 -18.81
C ARG A 108 2.48 -15.92 -18.10
N GLU A 109 3.42 -15.30 -18.80
CA GLU A 109 4.68 -14.87 -18.23
C GLU A 109 4.49 -13.54 -17.46
N PRO A 110 4.77 -13.47 -16.14
CA PRO A 110 4.60 -12.23 -15.37
C PRO A 110 5.39 -11.05 -15.93
N ALA A 111 6.54 -11.30 -16.55
CA ALA A 111 7.38 -10.28 -17.17
C ALA A 111 6.74 -9.62 -18.41
N ALA A 112 5.68 -10.18 -18.98
CA ALA A 112 4.93 -9.59 -20.09
C ALA A 112 4.02 -8.43 -19.66
N TYR A 113 3.80 -8.26 -18.36
CA TYR A 113 2.90 -7.24 -17.80
C TYR A 113 3.68 -6.07 -17.23
N ARG A 114 3.15 -4.86 -17.46
CA ARG A 114 3.70 -3.61 -16.89
C ARG A 114 2.96 -3.16 -15.64
N GLN A 115 1.69 -3.54 -15.53
CA GLN A 115 0.82 -3.03 -14.48
C GLN A 115 -0.27 -4.05 -14.13
N ILE A 116 -0.68 -4.02 -12.86
CA ILE A 116 -1.82 -4.75 -12.33
C ILE A 116 -2.76 -3.70 -11.75
N GLN A 117 -4.02 -3.71 -12.12
CA GLN A 117 -5.05 -2.85 -11.56
C GLN A 117 -5.88 -3.61 -10.54
N ALA A 118 -6.06 -2.98 -9.38
CA ALA A 118 -6.81 -3.56 -8.28
C ALA A 118 -7.59 -2.49 -7.51
N ARG A 119 -8.53 -2.93 -6.69
CA ARG A 119 -9.35 -2.08 -5.83
C ARG A 119 -9.38 -2.64 -4.41
N TYR A 120 -9.22 -1.77 -3.43
CA TYR A 120 -9.47 -2.11 -2.04
C TYR A 120 -10.97 -2.04 -1.73
N GLU A 121 -11.45 -3.02 -0.97
CA GLU A 121 -12.84 -3.09 -0.54
C GLU A 121 -12.97 -3.61 0.88
N ARG A 122 -14.11 -3.30 1.51
CA ARG A 122 -14.51 -3.92 2.77
C ARG A 122 -15.24 -5.23 2.50
N GLY A 123 -14.78 -6.29 3.13
CA GLY A 123 -15.48 -7.56 3.25
C GLY A 123 -16.39 -7.61 4.49
N PRO A 124 -17.14 -8.71 4.64
CA PRO A 124 -17.91 -9.00 5.85
C PRO A 124 -17.06 -8.88 7.12
N GLY A 125 -17.66 -8.38 8.20
CA GLY A 125 -16.95 -8.18 9.47
C GLY A 125 -15.87 -7.10 9.45
N GLY A 126 -15.83 -6.25 8.43
CA GLY A 126 -14.84 -5.17 8.31
C GLY A 126 -13.48 -5.61 7.78
N ALA A 127 -13.36 -6.84 7.26
CA ALA A 127 -12.13 -7.34 6.67
C ALA A 127 -11.69 -6.45 5.48
N LEU A 128 -10.40 -6.15 5.39
CA LEU A 128 -9.83 -5.44 4.26
C LEU A 128 -9.42 -6.44 3.18
N ARG A 129 -9.95 -6.24 1.97
CA ARG A 129 -9.67 -7.08 0.81
C ARG A 129 -9.08 -6.25 -0.32
N LEU A 130 -8.26 -6.90 -1.15
CA LEU A 130 -7.78 -6.36 -2.41
C LEU A 130 -8.31 -7.23 -3.55
N ARG A 131 -9.19 -6.65 -4.37
CA ARG A 131 -9.68 -7.27 -5.60
C ARG A 131 -8.79 -6.86 -6.76
N VAL A 132 -8.10 -7.81 -7.37
CA VAL A 132 -7.43 -7.59 -8.66
C VAL A 132 -8.46 -7.74 -9.75
N GLU A 133 -8.52 -6.75 -10.64
CA GLU A 133 -9.52 -6.68 -11.70
C GLU A 133 -8.90 -7.13 -13.03
N LYS A 134 -7.74 -6.58 -13.36
CA LYS A 134 -7.06 -6.81 -14.63
C LYS A 134 -5.56 -6.59 -14.55
N ALA A 135 -4.85 -7.22 -15.47
CA ALA A 135 -3.44 -6.99 -15.77
C ALA A 135 -3.30 -6.24 -17.09
N ILE A 136 -2.32 -5.35 -17.18
CA ILE A 136 -2.01 -4.59 -18.40
C ILE A 136 -0.66 -5.06 -18.90
N ARG A 137 -0.65 -5.56 -20.12
CA ARG A 137 0.54 -6.02 -20.83
C ARG A 137 1.41 -4.83 -21.24
N LYS A 138 2.69 -5.09 -21.52
CA LYS A 138 3.63 -4.08 -22.03
C LYS A 138 3.19 -3.45 -23.35
N ASP A 139 2.45 -4.18 -24.18
CA ASP A 139 1.84 -3.71 -25.43
C ASP A 139 0.53 -2.92 -25.23
N GLY A 140 0.12 -2.69 -23.98
CA GLY A 140 -1.09 -1.95 -23.63
C GLY A 140 -2.37 -2.78 -23.59
N ARG A 141 -2.35 -4.05 -24.01
CA ARG A 141 -3.54 -4.92 -23.94
C ARG A 141 -3.92 -5.20 -22.50
N GLU A 142 -5.21 -5.12 -22.22
CA GLU A 142 -5.78 -5.45 -20.93
C GLU A 142 -6.22 -6.92 -20.91
N GLU A 143 -5.96 -7.61 -19.79
CA GLU A 143 -6.38 -8.98 -19.57
C GLU A 143 -7.10 -9.08 -18.21
N PRO A 144 -8.34 -9.60 -18.18
CA PRO A 144 -9.04 -9.84 -16.92
C PRO A 144 -8.24 -10.76 -16.01
N LEU A 145 -8.04 -10.35 -14.77
CA LEU A 145 -7.32 -11.12 -13.76
C LEU A 145 -8.09 -11.07 -12.44
N PRO A 146 -9.30 -11.68 -12.38
CA PRO A 146 -10.13 -11.64 -11.19
C PRO A 146 -9.45 -12.45 -10.07
N LEU A 147 -8.87 -11.75 -9.10
CA LEU A 147 -8.31 -12.33 -7.88
C LEU A 147 -8.84 -11.56 -6.68
N LEU A 148 -9.01 -12.24 -5.56
CA LEU A 148 -9.42 -11.62 -4.31
C LEU A 148 -8.49 -12.05 -3.19
N PHE A 149 -7.84 -11.06 -2.57
CA PHE A 149 -6.94 -11.28 -1.44
C PHE A 149 -7.59 -10.77 -0.15
N ASP A 150 -7.69 -11.61 0.87
CA ASP A 150 -8.00 -11.18 2.23
C ASP A 150 -6.71 -10.77 2.95
N LEU A 151 -6.55 -9.48 3.20
CA LEU A 151 -5.29 -8.95 3.73
C LEU A 151 -5.11 -9.26 5.22
N HIS A 152 -6.18 -9.56 5.96
CA HIS A 152 -6.05 -9.99 7.36
C HIS A 152 -5.52 -11.41 7.46
N SER A 153 -5.87 -12.27 6.51
CA SER A 153 -5.31 -13.61 6.41
C SER A 153 -3.83 -13.54 5.99
N LEU A 154 -3.49 -12.70 5.01
CA LEU A 154 -2.09 -12.48 4.61
C LEU A 154 -1.24 -11.83 5.70
N ALA A 155 -1.85 -11.08 6.62
CA ALA A 155 -1.16 -10.51 7.77
C ALA A 155 -0.90 -11.53 8.88
N ARG A 156 -1.55 -12.69 8.86
CA ARG A 156 -1.41 -13.73 9.90
C ARG A 156 -0.60 -14.95 9.46
N ALA A 157 -0.51 -15.17 8.15
CA ALA A 157 0.37 -16.16 7.53
C ALA A 157 1.85 -15.77 7.65
#